data_AF-J7QGQ7-F1
#
_entry.id   AF-J7QGQ7-F1
#
_cell.length_a   1.000
_cell.length_b   1.000
_cell.length_c   1.000
_cell.angle_alpha   90.00
_cell.angle_beta   90.00
_cell.angle_gamma   90.00
#
_symmetry.space_group_name_H-M   'P 1'
#
loop_
_entity.id
_entity.type
_entity.pdbx_description
1 polymer ?
#
loop_
_entity_poly.entity_id
_entity_poly.type
_entity_poly.pdbx_seq_one_letter_code
_entity_poly.pdbx_strand_id
1 'polypeptide(L)'
;MSHWSTAYIGLPFAHGGRTRDGLDCWGLVRLVYADQLGIELDPLDGYATRLERLRIAGMLSEQAAQGPWRRLAGEKIKPFDVVSFTIAGAASHVGVVVDWRDMLHVTEGETSGLAPHSEGQWARRLIAAYRHVDR
;
A
#
# COMPACT_ATOMS: atom_id res chain seq x y z
N MET A 1 3.22 -22.98 10.48
CA MET A 1 2.66 -21.63 10.70
C MET A 1 2.46 -21.01 9.33
N SER A 2 1.26 -20.53 9.01
CA SER A 2 1.01 -19.80 7.76
C SER A 2 1.70 -18.43 7.81
N HIS A 3 2.12 -17.92 6.65
CA HIS A 3 2.69 -16.58 6.55
C HIS A 3 1.64 -15.53 6.99
N TRP A 4 2.06 -14.43 7.62
CA TRP A 4 1.13 -13.42 8.16
C TRP A 4 0.19 -12.85 7.09
N SER A 5 0.67 -12.73 5.85
CA SER A 5 -0.09 -12.19 4.73
C SER A 5 -1.31 -13.03 4.35
N THR A 6 -1.32 -14.32 4.68
CA THR A 6 -2.43 -15.24 4.36
C THR A 6 -3.75 -14.78 4.97
N ALA A 7 -3.72 -14.13 6.14
CA ALA A 7 -4.94 -13.62 6.80
C ALA A 7 -5.65 -12.51 6.00
N TYR A 8 -4.97 -11.89 5.05
CA TYR A 8 -5.45 -10.76 4.29
C TYR A 8 -5.74 -11.07 2.83
N ILE A 9 -5.66 -12.34 2.41
CA ILE A 9 -6.00 -12.74 1.05
C ILE A 9 -7.52 -12.93 0.95
N GLY A 10 -8.14 -12.42 -0.12
CA GLY A 10 -9.56 -12.60 -0.40
C GLY A 10 -10.48 -11.55 0.23
N LEU A 11 -9.94 -10.49 0.86
CA LEU A 11 -10.75 -9.41 1.41
C LEU A 11 -11.33 -8.56 0.26
N PRO A 12 -12.63 -8.23 0.30
CA PRO A 12 -13.28 -7.51 -0.79
C PRO A 12 -12.79 -6.06 -0.90
N PHE A 13 -12.72 -5.57 -2.14
CA PHE A 13 -12.51 -4.16 -2.39
C PHE A 13 -13.74 -3.33 -2.05
N ALA A 14 -13.54 -2.18 -1.39
CA ALA A 14 -14.52 -1.11 -1.28
C ALA A 14 -13.83 0.25 -1.35
N HIS A 15 -14.35 1.17 -2.17
CA HIS A 15 -13.82 2.54 -2.25
C HIS A 15 -13.90 3.22 -0.88
N GLY A 16 -12.77 3.74 -0.37
CA GLY A 16 -12.71 4.34 0.97
C GLY A 16 -12.83 3.32 2.11
N GLY A 17 -12.79 2.02 1.80
CA GLY A 17 -12.96 0.94 2.77
C GLY A 17 -11.82 0.87 3.77
N ARG A 18 -12.15 0.62 5.04
CA ARG A 18 -11.22 0.58 6.19
C ARG A 18 -11.37 -0.66 7.06
N THR A 19 -12.20 -1.62 6.66
CA THR A 19 -12.53 -2.80 7.47
C THR A 19 -12.39 -4.06 6.63
N ARG A 20 -12.33 -5.24 7.26
CA ARG A 20 -12.20 -6.51 6.54
C ARG A 20 -13.37 -6.81 5.58
N ASP A 21 -14.53 -6.18 5.79
CA ASP A 21 -15.71 -6.31 4.92
C ASP A 21 -15.62 -5.43 3.66
N GLY A 22 -14.59 -4.58 3.57
CA GLY A 22 -14.35 -3.72 2.42
C GLY A 22 -13.13 -2.81 2.65
N LEU A 23 -12.10 -2.98 1.80
CA LEU A 23 -10.85 -2.20 1.85
C LEU A 23 -10.56 -1.54 0.50
N ASP A 24 -9.98 -0.36 0.52
CA ASP A 24 -9.16 0.10 -0.62
C ASP A 24 -7.69 -0.21 -0.37
N CYS A 25 -6.81 0.12 -1.33
CA CYS A 25 -5.39 -0.18 -1.23
C CYS A 25 -4.73 0.48 -0.01
N TRP A 26 -5.15 1.68 0.41
CA TRP A 26 -4.65 2.31 1.63
C TRP A 26 -5.25 1.67 2.88
N GLY A 27 -6.55 1.40 2.89
CA GLY A 27 -7.22 0.71 3.97
C GLY A 27 -6.57 -0.63 4.30
N LEU A 28 -6.13 -1.38 3.28
CA LEU A 28 -5.38 -2.61 3.46
C LEU A 28 -4.01 -2.39 4.11
N VAL A 29 -3.26 -1.36 3.68
CA VAL A 29 -1.98 -0.99 4.33
C VAL A 29 -2.20 -0.64 5.80
N ARG A 30 -3.20 0.20 6.11
CA ARG A 30 -3.56 0.57 7.49
C ARG A 30 -3.89 -0.65 8.34
N LEU A 31 -4.74 -1.54 7.82
CA LEU A 31 -5.14 -2.75 8.53
C LEU A 31 -3.93 -3.66 8.82
N VAL A 32 -3.04 -3.86 7.84
CA VAL A 32 -1.83 -4.67 8.05
C VAL A 32 -0.90 -4.03 9.07
N TYR A 33 -0.70 -2.71 9.02
CA TYR A 33 0.15 -2.00 9.97
C TYR A 33 -0.40 -2.05 11.40
N ALA A 34 -1.70 -1.85 11.58
CA ALA A 34 -2.35 -1.97 12.88
C ALA A 34 -2.23 -3.39 13.43
N ASP A 35 -2.62 -4.40 12.66
CA ASP A 35 -2.64 -5.79 13.10
C ASP A 35 -1.24 -6.39 13.33
N GLN A 36 -0.25 -6.07 12.47
CA GLN A 36 1.06 -6.74 12.48
C GLN A 36 2.15 -5.94 13.20
N LEU A 37 2.06 -4.62 13.19
CA LEU A 37 3.08 -3.74 13.77
C LEU A 37 2.57 -2.95 14.99
N GLY A 38 1.25 -2.93 15.24
CA GLY A 38 0.66 -2.06 16.26
C GLY A 38 0.79 -0.57 15.92
N ILE A 39 0.95 -0.24 14.64
CA ILE A 39 1.11 1.14 14.15
C ILE A 39 -0.20 1.59 13.52
N GLU A 40 -0.87 2.54 14.17
CA GLU A 40 -2.06 3.19 13.62
C GLU A 40 -1.64 4.24 12.60
N LEU A 41 -1.86 3.93 11.32
CA LEU A 41 -1.61 4.87 10.25
C LEU A 41 -2.78 5.85 10.12
N ASP A 42 -2.46 7.11 9.89
CA ASP A 42 -3.48 8.12 9.63
C ASP A 42 -4.36 7.69 8.46
N PRO A 43 -5.67 7.84 8.61
CA PRO A 43 -6.54 7.69 7.48
C PRO A 43 -6.20 8.81 6.50
N LEU A 44 -6.02 8.48 5.23
CA LEU A 44 -5.92 9.51 4.19
C LEU A 44 -7.34 10.06 3.96
N ASP A 45 -7.85 10.80 4.93
CA ASP A 45 -9.19 11.36 4.95
C ASP A 45 -9.18 12.70 4.23
N GLY A 46 -9.27 12.64 2.91
CA GLY A 46 -9.31 13.82 2.05
C GLY A 46 -9.84 13.53 0.65
N TYR A 47 -10.46 12.37 0.46
CA TYR A 47 -10.98 11.92 -0.82
C TYR A 47 -12.33 12.55 -1.14
N ALA A 48 -12.44 13.89 -1.20
CA ALA A 48 -13.68 14.53 -1.61
C ALA A 48 -14.02 14.21 -3.08
N THR A 49 -13.00 13.97 -3.92
CA THR A 49 -13.13 13.77 -5.36
C THR A 49 -12.36 12.55 -5.85
N ARG A 50 -12.77 12.03 -7.03
CA ARG A 50 -12.04 10.96 -7.74
C ARG A 50 -10.59 11.34 -8.03
N LEU A 51 -10.29 12.64 -8.19
CA LEU A 51 -8.96 13.13 -8.49
C LEU A 51 -8.02 13.11 -7.27
N GLU A 52 -8.54 13.40 -6.07
CA GLU A 52 -7.78 13.27 -4.82
C GLU A 52 -7.51 11.79 -4.49
N ARG A 53 -8.46 10.90 -4.80
CA ARG A 53 -8.27 9.43 -4.73
C ARG A 53 -7.14 8.93 -5.62
N LEU A 54 -6.86 9.61 -6.73
CA LEU A 54 -5.79 9.26 -7.66
C LEU A 54 -4.39 9.69 -7.20
N ARG A 55 -4.23 10.30 -6.02
CA ARG A 55 -2.94 10.84 -5.55
C ARG A 55 -2.40 10.23 -4.25
N ILE A 56 -2.68 8.96 -3.96
CA ILE A 56 -2.13 8.26 -2.78
C ILE A 56 -0.59 8.37 -2.72
N ALA A 57 0.09 8.20 -3.85
CA ALA A 57 1.56 8.34 -3.89
C ALA A 57 2.03 9.78 -3.67
N GLY A 58 1.23 10.77 -4.09
CA GLY A 58 1.49 12.18 -3.81
C GLY A 58 1.46 12.43 -2.30
N MET A 59 0.46 11.89 -1.61
CA MET A 59 0.34 12.01 -0.16
C MET A 59 1.48 11.31 0.57
N LEU A 60 1.85 10.08 0.19
CA LEU A 60 3.03 9.42 0.77
C LEU A 60 4.32 10.21 0.51
N SER A 61 4.45 10.85 -0.64
CA SER A 61 5.59 11.72 -0.93
C SER A 61 5.59 12.99 -0.06
N GLU A 62 4.43 13.60 0.16
CA GLU A 62 4.27 14.78 1.02
C GLU A 62 4.55 14.44 2.49
N GLN A 63 3.94 13.36 3.00
CA GLN A 63 4.25 12.83 4.32
C GLN A 63 5.71 12.39 4.42
N ALA A 64 6.34 11.91 3.35
CA ALA A 64 7.76 11.59 3.40
C ALA A 64 8.67 12.82 3.55
N ALA A 65 8.21 14.00 3.11
CA ALA A 65 8.93 15.25 3.31
C ALA A 65 8.81 15.77 4.75
N GLN A 66 7.74 15.40 5.47
CA GLN A 66 7.43 15.89 6.82
C GLN A 66 7.53 14.81 7.92
N GLY A 67 7.79 13.57 7.54
CA GLY A 67 7.56 12.38 8.39
C GLY A 67 6.07 11.98 8.44
N PRO A 68 5.74 10.73 8.83
CA PRO A 68 6.59 9.67 9.38
C PRO A 68 7.13 8.69 8.31
N TRP A 69 7.03 9.04 7.02
CA TRP A 69 7.51 8.17 5.95
C TRP A 69 8.91 8.58 5.49
N ARG A 70 9.70 7.59 5.06
CA ARG A 70 10.99 7.83 4.41
C ARG A 70 11.00 7.13 3.07
N ARG A 71 11.22 7.91 2.00
CA ARG A 71 11.43 7.33 0.67
C ARG A 71 12.75 6.57 0.64
N LEU A 72 12.73 5.34 0.15
CA LEU A 72 13.93 4.52 0.00
C LEU A 72 14.71 4.94 -1.25
N ALA A 73 16.01 5.17 -1.09
CA ALA A 73 16.91 5.61 -2.16
C ALA A 73 18.00 4.56 -2.42
N GLY A 74 17.64 3.48 -3.13
CA GLY A 74 18.55 2.38 -3.46
C GLY A 74 18.75 1.34 -2.36
N GLU A 75 18.10 1.52 -1.21
CA GLU A 75 18.05 0.52 -0.15
C GLU A 75 17.24 -0.71 -0.57
N LYS A 76 17.58 -1.87 0.03
CA LYS A 76 16.76 -3.07 -0.14
C LYS A 76 15.39 -2.88 0.49
N ILE A 77 14.36 -3.13 -0.32
CA ILE A 77 12.98 -3.24 0.11
C ILE A 77 12.85 -4.46 1.04
N LYS A 78 12.09 -4.30 2.13
CA LYS A 78 11.87 -5.29 3.18
C LYS A 78 10.37 -5.49 3.42
N PRO A 79 9.93 -6.62 4.02
CA PRO A 79 8.55 -6.81 4.45
C PRO A 79 8.02 -5.61 5.22
N PHE A 80 6.78 -5.19 5.00
CA PHE A 80 6.16 -3.98 5.54
C PHE A 80 6.64 -2.65 4.95
N ASP A 81 7.52 -2.59 3.95
CA ASP A 81 7.64 -1.36 3.17
C ASP A 81 6.36 -1.14 2.34
N VAL A 82 6.04 0.11 2.07
CA VAL A 82 4.92 0.48 1.20
C VAL A 82 5.47 0.86 -0.17
N VAL A 83 5.01 0.19 -1.20
CA VAL A 83 5.37 0.47 -2.60
C VAL A 83 4.22 1.21 -3.27
N SER A 84 4.54 2.25 -4.05
CA SER A 84 3.55 3.04 -4.79
C SER A 84 3.69 2.86 -6.29
N PHE A 85 2.56 2.90 -7.00
CA PHE A 85 2.48 2.57 -8.42
C PHE A 85 1.65 3.56 -9.22
N THR A 86 1.97 3.64 -10.52
CA THR A 86 1.17 4.34 -11.53
C THR A 86 0.13 3.39 -12.14
N ILE A 87 -1.16 3.73 -12.04
CA ILE A 87 -2.26 3.09 -12.78
C ILE A 87 -2.91 4.14 -13.67
N ALA A 88 -3.15 3.80 -14.95
CA ALA A 88 -3.72 4.70 -15.96
C ALA A 88 -3.02 6.08 -16.04
N GLY A 89 -1.70 6.12 -15.83
CA GLY A 89 -0.91 7.36 -15.86
C GLY A 89 -0.92 8.19 -14.57
N ALA A 90 -1.64 7.77 -13.52
CA ALA A 90 -1.70 8.44 -12.23
C ALA A 90 -1.12 7.60 -11.10
N ALA A 91 -0.37 8.24 -10.21
CA ALA A 91 0.25 7.65 -9.02
C ALA A 91 -0.78 7.36 -7.92
N SER A 92 -1.57 6.31 -8.13
CA SER A 92 -2.90 6.11 -7.54
C SER A 92 -3.07 4.79 -6.80
N HIS A 93 -1.99 4.00 -6.66
CA HIS A 93 -2.07 2.68 -6.04
C HIS A 93 -0.89 2.39 -5.14
N VAL A 94 -1.12 1.59 -4.11
CA VAL A 94 -0.10 1.14 -3.16
C VAL A 94 -0.26 -0.34 -2.82
N GLY A 95 0.82 -0.95 -2.36
CA GLY A 95 0.83 -2.28 -1.76
C GLY A 95 1.80 -2.34 -0.60
N VAL A 96 1.57 -3.28 0.32
CA VAL A 96 2.48 -3.58 1.43
C VAL A 96 3.37 -4.75 1.04
N VAL A 97 4.67 -4.58 1.16
CA VAL A 97 5.64 -5.60 0.78
C VAL A 97 5.54 -6.79 1.73
N VAL A 98 5.48 -7.98 1.16
CA VAL A 98 5.44 -9.24 1.89
C VAL A 98 6.84 -9.82 2.00
N ASP A 99 7.60 -9.80 0.90
CA ASP A 99 8.98 -10.26 0.83
C ASP A 99 9.77 -9.57 -0.31
N TRP A 100 10.90 -10.16 -0.72
CA TRP A 100 11.76 -9.61 -1.77
C TRP A 100 11.05 -9.49 -3.13
N ARG A 101 10.01 -10.29 -3.36
CA ARG A 101 9.28 -10.40 -4.63
C ARG A 101 7.87 -9.87 -4.53
N ASP A 102 7.13 -10.32 -3.51
CA ASP A 102 5.69 -10.18 -3.46
C ASP A 102 5.23 -9.02 -2.57
N MET A 103 4.17 -8.37 -3.00
CA MET A 103 3.40 -7.41 -2.22
C MET A 103 1.97 -7.92 -2.06
N LEU A 104 1.33 -7.49 -0.98
CA LEU A 104 -0.09 -7.63 -0.74
C LEU A 104 -0.77 -6.31 -1.13
N HIS A 105 -1.79 -6.39 -1.96
CA HIS A 105 -2.56 -5.23 -2.42
C HIS A 105 -4.02 -5.61 -2.69
N VAL A 106 -4.88 -4.60 -2.91
CA VAL A 106 -6.26 -4.78 -3.37
C VAL A 106 -6.58 -3.72 -4.40
N THR A 107 -7.26 -4.11 -5.48
CA THR A 107 -7.60 -3.22 -6.61
C THR A 107 -9.10 -3.22 -6.83
N GLU A 108 -9.62 -2.16 -7.45
CA GLU A 108 -11.03 -2.06 -7.79
C GLU A 108 -11.51 -3.26 -8.63
N GLY A 109 -12.63 -3.87 -8.21
CA GLY A 109 -13.23 -5.02 -8.88
C GLY A 109 -12.63 -6.37 -8.51
N GLU A 110 -11.63 -6.42 -7.63
CA GLU A 110 -10.96 -7.64 -7.19
C GLU A 110 -11.01 -7.79 -5.65
N THR A 111 -10.56 -8.95 -5.16
CA THR A 111 -10.22 -9.14 -3.75
C THR A 111 -8.73 -8.92 -3.51
N SER A 112 -8.34 -8.65 -2.28
CA SER A 112 -6.93 -8.53 -1.91
C SER A 112 -6.15 -9.80 -2.23
N GLY A 113 -4.90 -9.65 -2.66
CA GLY A 113 -4.07 -10.76 -3.09
C GLY A 113 -2.59 -10.40 -3.18
N LEU A 114 -1.79 -11.42 -3.47
CA LEU A 114 -0.35 -11.28 -3.68
C LEU A 114 -0.05 -11.02 -5.14
N ALA A 115 0.88 -10.10 -5.39
CA ALA A 115 1.43 -9.87 -6.72
C ALA A 115 2.93 -9.51 -6.62
N PRO A 116 3.75 -9.86 -7.62
CA PRO A 116 5.15 -9.49 -7.61
C PRO A 116 5.28 -7.96 -7.79
N HIS A 117 5.94 -7.28 -6.86
CA HIS A 117 6.27 -5.84 -6.98
C HIS A 117 7.56 -5.61 -7.77
N SER A 118 8.49 -6.56 -7.72
CA SER A 118 9.83 -6.46 -8.30
C SER A 118 9.93 -6.99 -9.74
N GLU A 119 8.87 -7.62 -10.25
CA GLU A 119 8.83 -8.21 -11.59
C GLU A 119 7.55 -7.87 -12.36
N GLY A 120 7.57 -8.16 -13.67
CA GLY A 120 6.39 -8.10 -14.53
C GLY A 120 5.76 -6.71 -14.63
N GLN A 121 4.44 -6.67 -14.62
CA GLN A 121 3.68 -5.46 -14.91
C GLN A 121 3.74 -4.40 -13.79
N TRP A 122 3.91 -4.83 -12.54
CA TRP A 122 3.97 -3.94 -11.39
C TRP A 122 5.34 -3.29 -11.24
N ALA A 123 6.42 -4.02 -11.53
CA ALA A 123 7.76 -3.44 -11.58
C ALA A 123 7.86 -2.25 -12.54
N ARG A 124 7.20 -2.34 -13.70
CA ARG A 124 7.14 -1.25 -14.70
C ARG A 124 6.33 -0.04 -14.24
N ARG A 125 5.50 -0.20 -13.22
CA ARG A 125 4.62 0.85 -12.67
C ARG A 125 5.13 1.40 -11.35
N LEU A 126 6.16 0.80 -10.76
CA LEU A 126 6.70 1.18 -9.46
C LEU A 126 7.30 2.60 -9.52
N ILE A 127 6.85 3.47 -8.62
CA ILE A 127 7.29 4.87 -8.53
C ILE A 127 8.33 5.03 -7.42
N ALA A 128 8.01 4.45 -6.26
CA ALA A 128 8.81 4.58 -5.06
C ALA A 128 8.45 3.48 -4.05
N ALA A 129 9.40 3.24 -3.15
CA ALA A 129 9.17 2.48 -1.93
C ALA A 129 9.37 3.43 -0.74
N TYR A 130 8.57 3.22 0.30
CA TYR A 130 8.58 4.02 1.52
C TYR A 130 8.68 3.10 2.73
N ARG A 131 9.45 3.53 3.73
CA ARG A 131 9.52 2.88 5.03
C ARG A 131 9.01 3.83 6.10
N HIS A 132 8.10 3.36 6.94
CA HIS A 132 7.66 4.11 8.11
C HIS A 132 8.81 4.18 9.12
N VAL A 133 9.00 5.33 9.78
CA VAL A 133 10.14 5.53 10.71
C VAL A 133 10.11 4.58 11.92
N ASP A 134 8.92 4.18 12.34
CA ASP A 134 8.73 3.26 13.48
C ASP A 134 8.82 1.77 13.11
N ARG A 135 9.31 1.44 11.89
CA ARG A 135 9.35 0.07 11.32
C ARG A 135 10.73 -0.33 10.78
#